data_AF-A0A1Y3UCN5-F1
#
_entry.id   AF-A0A1Y3UCN5-F1
#
_cell.length_a   1.000
_cell.length_b   1.000
_cell.length_c   1.000
_cell.angle_alpha   90.00
_cell.angle_beta   90.00
_cell.angle_gamma   90.00
#
_symmetry.space_group_name_H-M   'P 1'
#
loop_
_entity.id
_entity.type
_entity.pdbx_description
1 polymer ?
#
loop_
_entity_poly.entity_id
_entity_poly.type
_entity_poly.pdbx_seq_one_letter_code
_entity_poly.pdbx_strand_id
1 'polypeptide(L)'
;MERYPERLYVRLAREDKERAQEVAGAMGLSLSDLVRLMVRLAAADPGLAARAASEGGPIVLDTATCLRIARELRRWGYHYNQGVHALNSVAFHLRHGSRDYGDMAEALRDARAELSAVNGAAGGLCREMASLTGRAALFL
;
A
#
# COMPACT_ATOMS: atom_id res chain seq x y z
N MET A 1 -32.45 2.01 32.52
CA MET A 1 -30.97 2.00 32.67
C MET A 1 -30.41 2.81 31.52
N GLU A 2 -29.65 3.88 31.82
CA GLU A 2 -29.06 4.72 30.77
C GLU A 2 -27.96 3.93 30.03
N ARG A 3 -27.97 3.99 28.68
CA ARG A 3 -27.09 3.14 27.85
C ARG A 3 -25.61 3.55 27.92
N TYR A 4 -25.33 4.82 28.20
CA TYR A 4 -23.98 5.40 28.29
C TYR A 4 -23.94 6.40 29.47
N PRO A 5 -23.56 5.95 30.68
CA PRO A 5 -23.67 6.78 31.89
C PRO A 5 -22.58 7.87 32.00
N GLU A 6 -21.45 7.69 31.31
CA GLU A 6 -20.30 8.59 31.40
C GLU A 6 -20.22 9.58 30.24
N ARG A 7 -19.73 10.80 30.50
CA ARG A 7 -19.57 11.86 29.49
C ARG A 7 -18.10 12.09 29.15
N LEU A 8 -17.83 12.24 27.85
CA LEU A 8 -16.52 12.64 27.32
C LEU A 8 -16.62 14.05 26.74
N TYR A 9 -15.80 14.98 27.25
CA TYR A 9 -15.71 16.34 26.74
C TYR A 9 -14.41 16.52 25.96
N VAL A 10 -14.50 16.94 24.71
CA VAL A 10 -13.34 17.16 23.82
C VAL A 10 -13.43 18.55 23.22
N ARG A 11 -12.32 19.30 23.24
CA ARG A 11 -12.19 20.57 22.53
C ARG A 11 -11.69 20.29 21.12
N LEU A 12 -12.38 20.84 20.12
CA LEU A 12 -12.05 20.69 18.70
C LEU A 12 -12.05 22.07 18.06
N ALA A 13 -11.24 22.25 17.02
CA ALA A 13 -11.43 23.36 16.10
C ALA A 13 -12.82 23.23 15.44
N ARG A 14 -13.40 24.37 15.04
CA ARG A 14 -14.73 24.37 14.42
C ARG A 14 -14.76 23.51 13.15
N GLU A 15 -13.74 23.66 12.30
CA GLU A 15 -13.62 22.91 11.04
C GLU A 15 -13.55 21.39 11.27
N ASP A 16 -12.81 20.94 12.28
CA ASP A 16 -12.70 19.52 12.60
C ASP A 16 -14.03 18.94 13.08
N LYS A 17 -14.79 19.74 13.86
CA LYS A 17 -16.12 19.35 14.32
C LYS A 17 -17.10 19.25 13.14
N GLU A 18 -17.07 20.21 12.22
CA GLU A 18 -17.91 20.22 11.02
C GLU A 18 -17.61 19.00 10.13
N ARG A 19 -16.33 18.73 9.83
CA ARG A 19 -15.92 17.53 9.08
C ARG A 19 -16.35 16.23 9.76
N ALA A 20 -16.20 16.14 11.08
CA ALA A 20 -16.64 14.94 11.82
C ALA A 20 -18.16 14.74 11.75
N GLN A 21 -18.94 15.83 11.72
CA GLN A 21 -20.39 15.77 11.54
C GLN A 21 -20.77 15.33 10.13
N GLU A 22 -20.08 15.82 9.10
CA GLU A 22 -20.28 15.39 7.71
C GLU A 22 -20.02 13.90 7.53
N VAL A 23 -18.89 13.40 8.06
CA VAL A 23 -18.54 11.97 8.03
C VAL A 23 -19.58 11.13 8.76
N ALA A 24 -19.99 11.55 9.96
CA ALA A 24 -21.04 10.85 10.71
C ALA A 24 -22.36 10.81 9.91
N GLY A 25 -22.76 11.92 9.32
CA GLY A 25 -23.96 12.04 8.48
C GLY A 25 -23.91 11.13 7.26
N ALA A 26 -22.78 11.10 6.54
CA ALA A 26 -22.58 10.22 5.39
C ALA A 26 -22.68 8.73 5.74
N MET A 27 -22.36 8.36 6.98
CA MET A 27 -22.49 7.00 7.51
C MET A 27 -23.85 6.72 8.17
N GLY A 28 -24.76 7.70 8.25
CA GLY A 28 -26.03 7.58 8.95
C GLY A 28 -25.89 7.46 10.48
N LEU A 29 -24.78 7.97 11.04
CA LEU A 29 -24.44 7.91 12.46
C LEU A 29 -24.62 9.27 13.14
N SER A 30 -24.88 9.27 14.45
CA SER A 30 -24.68 10.49 15.24
C SER A 30 -23.18 10.74 15.45
N LEU A 31 -22.80 11.99 15.72
CA LEU A 31 -21.41 12.31 16.08
C LEU A 31 -20.93 11.50 17.30
N SER A 32 -21.82 11.27 18.28
CA SER A 32 -21.51 10.44 19.43
C SER A 32 -21.29 8.97 19.07
N ASP A 33 -22.01 8.43 18.08
CA ASP A 33 -21.81 7.06 17.62
C ASP A 33 -20.48 6.91 16.86
N LEU A 34 -20.12 7.90 16.03
CA LEU A 34 -18.81 7.95 15.38
C LEU A 34 -17.68 7.96 16.43
N VAL A 35 -17.75 8.83 17.43
CA VAL A 35 -16.75 8.88 18.51
C VAL A 35 -16.66 7.56 19.27
N ARG A 36 -17.78 6.95 19.63
CA ARG A 36 -17.80 5.64 20.29
C ARG A 36 -17.18 4.54 19.43
N LEU A 37 -17.43 4.55 18.12
CA LEU A 37 -16.85 3.59 17.18
C LEU A 37 -15.34 3.76 17.10
N MET A 38 -14.84 4.99 17.00
CA MET A 38 -13.40 5.27 17.00
C MET A 38 -12.73 4.85 18.31
N VAL A 39 -13.36 5.11 19.47
CA VAL A 39 -12.85 4.65 20.78
C VAL A 39 -12.77 3.12 20.83
N ARG A 40 -13.78 2.41 20.32
CA ARG A 40 -13.78 0.94 20.27
C ARG A 40 -12.72 0.38 19.32
N LEU A 41 -12.52 1.01 18.16
CA LEU A 41 -11.47 0.64 17.22
C LEU A 41 -10.09 0.83 17.84
N ALA A 42 -9.85 1.98 18.49
CA ALA A 42 -8.59 2.24 19.17
C ALA A 42 -8.33 1.26 20.32
N ALA A 43 -9.38 0.83 21.03
CA ALA A 43 -9.28 -0.16 22.09
C ALA A 43 -9.05 -1.59 21.58
N ALA A 44 -9.52 -1.91 20.36
CA ALA A 44 -9.35 -3.24 19.77
C ALA A 44 -7.91 -3.50 19.33
N ASP A 45 -7.18 -2.46 18.91
CA ASP A 45 -5.75 -2.52 18.62
C ASP A 45 -5.02 -1.25 19.11
N PRO A 46 -4.58 -1.24 20.39
CA PRO A 46 -3.87 -0.11 20.97
C PRO A 46 -2.52 0.18 20.29
N GLY A 47 -1.88 -0.85 19.71
CA GLY A 47 -0.62 -0.71 18.99
C GLY A 47 -0.80 0.08 17.69
N LEU A 48 -1.86 -0.23 16.94
CA LEU A 48 -2.25 0.54 15.76
C LEU A 48 -2.62 1.99 16.12
N ALA A 49 -3.39 2.19 17.20
CA ALA A 49 -3.77 3.52 17.67
C ALA A 49 -2.55 4.37 18.08
N ALA A 50 -1.58 3.77 18.78
CA ALA A 50 -0.34 4.44 19.18
C ALA A 50 0.51 4.85 17.96
N ARG A 51 0.63 3.95 16.97
CA ARG A 51 1.37 4.23 15.72
C ARG A 51 0.71 5.31 14.88
N ALA A 52 -0.63 5.29 14.80
CA ALA A 52 -1.41 6.33 14.14
C ALA A 52 -1.23 7.72 14.78
N ALA A 53 -1.00 7.76 16.10
CA ALA A 53 -0.76 8.99 16.84
C ALA A 53 0.70 9.48 16.76
N SER A 54 1.67 8.60 16.50
CA SER A 54 3.10 8.93 16.59
C SER A 54 3.71 9.48 15.30
N GLU A 55 3.15 9.21 14.12
CA GLU A 55 3.74 9.63 12.84
C GLU A 55 2.68 9.99 11.78
N GLY A 56 2.64 11.25 11.32
CA GLY A 56 1.96 11.67 10.08
C GLY A 56 0.43 11.54 10.02
N GLY A 57 -0.21 10.94 11.03
CA GLY A 57 -1.63 10.59 11.04
C GLY A 57 -1.92 9.21 10.42
N PRO A 58 -3.03 8.55 10.79
CA PRO A 58 -3.36 7.22 10.29
C PRO A 58 -3.59 7.22 8.78
N ILE A 59 -2.95 6.29 8.07
CA ILE A 59 -3.36 5.88 6.72
C ILE A 59 -4.29 4.68 6.88
N VAL A 60 -5.57 4.86 6.58
CA VAL A 60 -6.54 3.76 6.56
C VAL A 60 -6.50 3.14 5.17
N LEU A 61 -5.93 1.94 5.07
CA LEU A 61 -6.02 1.12 3.87
C LEU A 61 -7.20 0.16 4.01
N ASP A 62 -8.18 0.27 3.13
CA ASP A 62 -9.25 -0.72 3.08
C ASP A 62 -8.72 -2.09 2.58
N THR A 63 -9.42 -3.16 2.92
CA THR A 63 -9.02 -4.53 2.54
C THR A 63 -8.97 -4.75 1.03
N ALA A 64 -9.77 -4.05 0.23
CA ALA A 64 -9.71 -4.14 -1.23
C ALA A 64 -8.43 -3.48 -1.77
N THR A 65 -8.02 -2.36 -1.20
CA THR A 65 -6.76 -1.68 -1.51
C THR A 65 -5.57 -2.55 -1.13
N CYS A 66 -5.56 -3.14 0.07
CA CYS A 66 -4.53 -4.11 0.46
C CYS A 66 -4.45 -5.32 -0.49
N LEU A 67 -5.60 -5.86 -0.91
CA LEU A 67 -5.66 -6.96 -1.87
C LEU A 67 -5.14 -6.57 -3.26
N ARG A 68 -5.40 -5.34 -3.72
CA ARG A 68 -4.87 -4.82 -4.99
C ARG A 68 -3.35 -4.70 -4.93
N ILE A 69 -2.80 -4.13 -3.85
CA ILE A 69 -1.36 -4.03 -3.64
C ILE A 69 -0.73 -5.45 -3.62
N ALA A 70 -1.34 -6.40 -2.91
CA ALA A 70 -0.84 -7.78 -2.87
C ALA A 70 -0.88 -8.50 -4.22
N ARG A 71 -1.82 -8.15 -5.11
CA ARG A 71 -1.88 -8.70 -6.48
C ARG A 71 -0.79 -8.08 -7.36
N GLU A 72 -0.57 -6.77 -7.26
CA GLU A 72 0.50 -6.10 -7.99
C GLU A 72 1.88 -6.60 -7.56
N LEU A 73 2.15 -6.74 -6.26
CA LEU A 73 3.39 -7.33 -5.77
C LEU A 73 3.64 -8.74 -6.30
N ARG A 74 2.60 -9.58 -6.39
CA ARG A 74 2.70 -10.91 -7.02
C ARG A 74 3.03 -10.82 -8.50
N ARG A 75 2.36 -9.92 -9.24
CA ARG A 75 2.64 -9.67 -10.66
C ARG A 75 4.10 -9.25 -10.86
N TRP A 76 4.65 -8.40 -10.01
CA TRP A 76 6.05 -7.99 -10.09
C TRP A 76 7.00 -9.15 -9.81
N GLY A 77 6.67 -10.01 -8.85
CA GLY A 77 7.43 -11.24 -8.59
C GLY A 77 7.49 -12.18 -9.80
N TYR A 78 6.39 -12.31 -10.55
CA TYR A 78 6.37 -13.10 -11.78
C TYR A 78 7.29 -12.51 -12.86
N HIS A 79 7.18 -11.20 -13.12
CA HIS A 79 8.02 -10.52 -14.12
C HIS A 79 9.51 -10.56 -13.72
N TYR A 80 9.82 -10.37 -12.43
CA TYR A 80 11.18 -10.51 -11.92
C TYR A 80 11.74 -11.92 -12.14
N ASN A 81 11.00 -12.96 -11.76
CA ASN A 81 11.42 -14.34 -11.97
C ASN A 81 11.60 -14.68 -13.46
N GLN A 82 10.75 -14.15 -14.35
CA GLN A 82 10.90 -14.33 -15.79
C GLN A 82 12.20 -13.71 -16.29
N GLY A 83 12.52 -12.48 -15.85
CA GLY A 83 13.79 -11.84 -16.15
C GLY A 83 14.99 -12.66 -15.65
N VAL A 84 14.94 -13.20 -14.42
CA VAL A 84 15.96 -14.08 -13.87
C VAL A 84 16.11 -15.37 -14.68
N HIS A 85 15.01 -16.00 -15.11
CA HIS A 85 15.05 -17.19 -15.95
C HIS A 85 15.69 -16.93 -17.31
N ALA A 86 15.35 -15.81 -17.95
CA ALA A 86 15.96 -15.40 -19.21
C ALA A 86 17.47 -15.17 -19.04
N LEU A 87 17.91 -14.50 -17.97
CA LEU A 87 19.33 -14.33 -17.66
C LEU A 87 20.05 -15.66 -17.36
N ASN A 88 19.39 -16.59 -16.68
CA ASN A 88 19.94 -17.92 -16.42
C ASN A 88 20.11 -18.72 -17.72
N SER A 89 19.21 -18.57 -18.68
CA SER A 89 19.33 -19.18 -20.01
C SER A 89 20.55 -18.63 -20.76
N VAL A 90 20.75 -17.30 -20.77
CA VAL A 90 21.97 -16.67 -21.32
C VAL A 90 23.23 -17.23 -20.65
N ALA A 91 23.25 -17.30 -19.31
CA ALA A 91 24.39 -17.82 -18.56
C ALA A 91 24.68 -19.30 -18.89
N PHE A 92 23.64 -20.11 -19.09
CA PHE A 92 23.78 -21.50 -19.51
C PHE A 92 24.45 -21.60 -20.88
N HIS A 93 23.99 -20.85 -21.88
CA HIS A 93 24.57 -20.88 -23.22
C HIS A 93 26.01 -20.38 -23.26
N LEU A 94 26.36 -19.35 -22.46
CA LEU A 94 27.73 -18.86 -22.32
C LEU A 94 28.67 -19.90 -21.71
N ARG A 95 28.23 -20.62 -20.67
CA ARG A 95 29.05 -21.65 -20.00
C ARG A 95 29.34 -22.86 -20.88
N HIS A 96 28.45 -23.20 -21.79
CA HIS A 96 28.56 -24.39 -22.66
C HIS A 96 29.11 -24.07 -24.05
N GLY A 97 29.65 -22.86 -24.27
CA GLY A 97 30.30 -22.48 -25.52
C GLY A 97 29.36 -22.40 -26.72
N SER A 98 28.07 -22.19 -26.49
CA SER A 98 27.08 -22.00 -27.55
C SER A 98 27.46 -20.79 -28.40
N ARG A 99 27.49 -20.96 -29.73
CA ARG A 99 27.61 -19.86 -30.70
C ARG A 99 26.25 -19.29 -31.13
N ASP A 100 25.17 -19.71 -30.47
CA ASP A 100 23.84 -19.17 -30.74
C ASP A 100 23.66 -17.81 -30.04
N TYR A 101 24.20 -16.79 -30.68
CA TYR A 101 24.08 -15.40 -30.24
C TYR A 101 22.65 -14.86 -30.45
N GLY A 102 21.81 -15.53 -31.26
CA GLY A 102 20.43 -15.14 -31.53
C GLY A 102 19.56 -15.36 -30.29
N ASP A 103 19.56 -16.59 -29.78
CA ASP A 103 18.82 -16.98 -28.58
C ASP A 103 19.28 -16.18 -27.35
N MET A 104 20.59 -15.91 -27.23
CA MET A 104 21.11 -15.06 -26.15
C MET A 104 20.63 -13.61 -26.25
N ALA A 105 20.63 -13.04 -27.45
CA ALA A 105 20.18 -11.66 -27.66
C ALA A 105 18.67 -11.51 -27.41
N GLU A 106 17.87 -12.52 -27.74
CA GLU A 106 16.45 -12.57 -27.43
C GLU A 106 16.20 -12.66 -25.94
N ALA A 107 16.84 -13.60 -25.23
CA ALA A 107 16.71 -13.73 -23.79
C ALA A 107 17.17 -12.45 -23.04
N LEU A 108 18.20 -11.75 -23.52
CA LEU A 108 18.62 -10.44 -22.97
C LEU A 108 17.58 -9.34 -23.20
N ARG A 109 16.94 -9.32 -24.38
CA ARG A 109 15.85 -8.37 -24.67
C ARG A 109 14.64 -8.63 -23.78
N ASP A 110 14.27 -9.88 -23.60
CA ASP A 110 13.14 -10.29 -22.77
C ASP A 110 13.41 -9.95 -21.30
N ALA A 111 14.59 -10.29 -20.78
CA ALA A 111 14.99 -9.92 -19.44
C ALA A 111 14.93 -8.40 -19.21
N ARG A 112 15.40 -7.61 -20.19
CA ARG A 112 15.35 -6.15 -20.12
C ARG A 112 13.91 -5.63 -20.12
N ALA A 113 13.03 -6.20 -20.93
CA ALA A 113 11.62 -5.81 -20.99
C ALA A 113 10.90 -6.10 -19.66
N GLU A 114 11.09 -7.29 -19.11
CA GLU A 114 10.50 -7.73 -17.85
C GLU A 114 10.98 -6.90 -16.66
N LEU A 115 12.30 -6.66 -16.57
CA LEU A 115 12.87 -5.79 -15.53
C LEU A 115 12.39 -4.34 -15.66
N SER A 116 12.22 -3.84 -16.90
CA SER A 116 11.66 -2.51 -17.13
C SER A 116 10.18 -2.42 -16.71
N ALA A 117 9.40 -3.49 -16.90
CA ALA A 117 8.02 -3.56 -16.47
C ALA A 117 7.90 -3.54 -14.94
N VAL A 118 8.74 -4.31 -14.23
CA VAL A 118 8.84 -4.28 -12.76
C VAL A 118 9.19 -2.86 -12.28
N ASN A 119 10.20 -2.23 -12.88
CA ASN A 119 10.66 -0.91 -12.46
C ASN A 119 9.60 0.18 -12.72
N GLY A 120 8.87 0.08 -13.85
CA GLY A 120 7.77 0.98 -14.18
C GLY A 120 6.60 0.86 -13.19
N ALA A 121 6.23 -0.37 -12.83
CA ALA A 121 5.16 -0.63 -11.89
C ALA A 121 5.53 -0.23 -10.45
N ALA A 122 6.76 -0.52 -10.01
CA ALA A 122 7.32 -0.05 -8.75
C ALA A 122 7.30 1.48 -8.65
N GLY A 123 7.74 2.18 -9.71
CA GLY A 123 7.68 3.63 -9.78
C GLY A 123 6.24 4.18 -9.73
N GLY A 124 5.27 3.50 -10.33
CA GLY A 124 3.85 3.85 -10.23
C GLY A 124 3.34 3.81 -8.80
N LEU A 125 3.63 2.73 -8.09
CA LEU A 125 3.22 2.56 -6.70
C LEU A 125 3.91 3.55 -5.77
N CYS A 126 5.19 3.84 -5.99
CA CYS A 126 5.91 4.89 -5.25
C CYS A 126 5.27 6.28 -5.43
N ARG A 127 4.81 6.62 -6.65
CA ARG A 127 4.11 7.88 -6.91
C ARG A 127 2.76 7.95 -6.22
N GLU A 128 1.97 6.88 -6.28
CA GLU A 128 0.68 6.80 -5.58
C GLU A 128 0.87 6.89 -4.06
N MET A 129 1.83 6.16 -3.52
CA MET A 129 2.17 6.20 -2.09
C MET A 129 2.66 7.58 -1.65
N ALA A 130 3.43 8.27 -2.51
CA ALA A 130 3.89 9.63 -2.22
C ALA A 130 2.76 10.65 -2.23
N SER A 131 1.81 10.52 -3.16
CA SER A 131 0.59 11.33 -3.20
C SER A 131 -0.29 11.11 -1.96
N LEU A 132 -0.37 9.88 -1.46
CA LEU A 132 -1.18 9.53 -0.29
C LEU A 132 -0.54 10.00 1.04
N THR A 133 0.79 9.91 1.14
CA THR A 133 1.52 10.16 2.39
C THR A 133 2.09 11.58 2.50
N GLY A 134 2.14 12.33 1.39
CA GLY A 134 2.88 13.59 1.28
C GLY A 134 4.40 13.44 1.43
N ARG A 135 4.92 12.20 1.36
CA ARG A 135 6.34 11.87 1.58
C ARG A 135 6.87 11.03 0.42
N ALA A 136 8.16 11.16 0.11
CA ALA A 136 8.77 10.32 -0.93
C ALA A 136 8.73 8.84 -0.52
N ALA A 137 8.18 7.98 -1.38
CA ALA A 137 8.25 6.54 -1.24
C ALA A 137 9.32 5.99 -2.20
N LEU A 138 10.19 5.13 -1.67
CA LEU A 138 11.26 4.48 -2.43
C LEU A 138 11.04 2.97 -2.41
N PHE A 139 11.20 2.34 -3.58
CA PHE A 139 11.33 0.89 -3.68
C PHE A 139 12.84 0.60 -3.60
N LEU A 140 13.28 -0.08 -2.53
CA LEU A 140 14.67 -0.49 -2.33
C LEU A 140 14.96 -1.81 -3.03
#